data_AF-A0A969YBB5-F1
#
_entry.id   AF-A0A969YBB5-F1
#
_cell.length_a   1.000
_cell.length_b   1.000
_cell.length_c   1.000
_cell.angle_alpha   90.00
_cell.angle_beta   90.00
_cell.angle_gamma   90.00
#
_symmetry.space_group_name_H-M   'P 1'
#
loop_
_entity.id
_entity.type
_entity.pdbx_description
1 polymer ?
#
loop_
_entity_poly.entity_id
_entity_poly.type
_entity_poly.pdbx_seq_one_letter_code
_entity_poly.pdbx_strand_id
1 'polypeptide(L)'
;MNRGRIIVILTAAVMVSVVLVLQTHRTMVSKSGPVEEQLETGAKESATGAADQAAISAPSSQTSETSETSVRAESRSEWQIVEQLLAQPRHRPLMREVPQLSPETERKLIVLYHQIRAPSDKCHIIRMLAFGGASAAAATLINAVTNEYAGARLPDQDYAIVAYIPELLGVLARKEAVALEFLLKASRPEFWEQFDQPKWEGVVESPDVCVMVAGCLRGLGKSGRIEAVELIEYYRDHPDATIFRGGDGAVICQFIGSVVDAAFTISIVSERGLETVMDEVFYDPERTMREFTKWRDGPGLEWKKWSSAVREAAWRDRQGVGKPSTE
;
A
#
# COMPACT_ATOMS: atom_id res chain seq x y z
N MET A 1 20.29 -29.16 -4.75
CA MET A 1 20.20 -27.69 -4.81
C MET A 1 18.95 -27.25 -4.05
N ASN A 2 19.11 -26.44 -3.00
CA ASN A 2 18.09 -26.16 -1.97
C ASN A 2 16.96 -25.23 -2.47
N ARG A 3 15.87 -25.80 -2.99
CA ARG A 3 14.64 -25.07 -3.37
C ARG A 3 13.98 -24.32 -2.20
N GLY A 4 14.22 -24.72 -0.95
CA GLY A 4 13.66 -24.07 0.25
C GLY A 4 14.23 -22.68 0.57
N ARG A 5 15.43 -22.33 0.10
CA ARG A 5 16.00 -20.99 0.27
C ARG A 5 15.48 -19.98 -0.77
N ILE A 6 14.94 -20.46 -1.88
CA ILE A 6 14.45 -19.62 -2.98
C ILE A 6 13.15 -18.90 -2.60
N ILE A 7 12.26 -19.55 -1.83
CA ILE A 7 10.94 -18.99 -1.48
C ILE A 7 11.02 -17.87 -0.42
N VAL A 8 11.93 -17.97 0.55
CA VAL A 8 12.15 -16.91 1.57
C VAL A 8 12.82 -15.69 0.95
N ILE A 9 13.67 -15.89 -0.06
CA ILE A 9 14.19 -14.81 -0.88
C ILE A 9 13.06 -14.21 -1.72
N LEU A 10 12.11 -14.99 -2.24
CA LEU A 10 11.01 -14.49 -3.09
C LEU A 10 10.05 -13.53 -2.39
N THR A 11 9.72 -13.66 -1.09
CA THR A 11 8.79 -12.71 -0.44
C THR A 11 9.46 -11.37 -0.11
N ALA A 12 10.71 -11.40 0.36
CA ALA A 12 11.53 -10.20 0.48
C ALA A 12 11.88 -9.64 -0.91
N ALA A 13 12.07 -10.49 -1.91
CA ALA A 13 12.30 -10.12 -3.29
C ALA A 13 11.04 -9.64 -3.99
N VAL A 14 9.81 -9.93 -3.56
CA VAL A 14 8.60 -9.31 -4.13
C VAL A 14 8.45 -7.89 -3.61
N MET A 15 8.70 -7.64 -2.31
CA MET A 15 8.84 -6.26 -1.82
C MET A 15 10.02 -5.55 -2.48
N VAL A 16 11.19 -6.20 -2.59
CA VAL A 16 12.37 -5.62 -3.24
C VAL A 16 12.23 -5.53 -4.77
N SER A 17 11.42 -6.34 -5.44
CA SER A 17 11.22 -6.29 -6.91
C SER A 17 10.19 -5.25 -7.29
N VAL A 18 9.08 -5.13 -6.54
CA VAL A 18 8.16 -3.99 -6.70
C VAL A 18 8.91 -2.68 -6.39
N VAL A 19 9.79 -2.67 -5.39
CA VAL A 19 10.63 -1.51 -5.05
C VAL A 19 11.74 -1.26 -6.06
N LEU A 20 12.41 -2.30 -6.58
CA LEU A 20 13.47 -2.17 -7.59
C LEU A 20 12.90 -1.69 -8.92
N VAL A 21 11.73 -2.18 -9.34
CA VAL A 21 11.01 -1.70 -10.53
C VAL A 21 10.66 -0.21 -10.38
N LEU A 22 10.21 0.20 -9.19
CA LEU A 22 9.96 1.63 -8.88
C LEU A 22 11.27 2.46 -8.76
N GLN A 23 12.40 1.87 -8.35
CA GLN A 23 13.70 2.54 -8.23
C GLN A 23 14.46 2.65 -9.57
N THR A 24 14.36 1.67 -10.48
CA THR A 24 14.94 1.76 -11.83
C THR A 24 14.38 2.93 -12.63
N HIS A 25 13.13 3.33 -12.36
CA HIS A 25 12.53 4.53 -12.92
C HIS A 25 13.22 5.82 -12.40
N ARG A 26 13.78 5.81 -11.19
CA ARG A 26 14.47 6.97 -10.60
C ARG A 26 15.90 7.13 -11.14
N THR A 27 16.58 6.04 -11.47
CA THR A 27 17.98 6.07 -11.94
C THR A 27 18.12 6.18 -13.46
N MET A 28 17.18 5.66 -14.24
CA MET A 28 17.22 5.81 -15.71
C MET A 28 16.83 7.22 -16.18
N VAL A 29 15.99 7.94 -15.42
CA VAL A 29 15.57 9.31 -15.77
C VAL A 29 16.58 10.38 -15.33
N SER A 30 17.42 10.09 -14.33
CA SER A 30 18.47 11.02 -13.87
C SER A 30 19.72 11.06 -14.78
N LYS A 31 19.86 10.15 -15.75
CA LYS A 31 21.03 10.08 -16.65
C LYS A 31 20.85 10.79 -18.00
N SER A 32 19.72 11.46 -18.22
CA SER A 32 19.48 12.28 -19.41
C SER A 32 19.15 13.72 -19.02
N GLY A 33 20.18 14.46 -18.60
CA GLY A 33 20.16 15.92 -18.40
C GLY A 33 21.52 16.50 -18.79
N PRO A 34 21.56 17.69 -19.40
CA PRO A 34 22.72 18.18 -20.13
C PRO A 34 23.85 18.62 -19.20
N VAL A 35 25.07 18.50 -19.71
CA VAL A 35 26.30 19.06 -19.14
C VAL A 35 26.17 20.58 -19.19
N GLU A 36 26.05 21.23 -18.03
CA GLU A 36 26.15 22.69 -17.93
C GLU A 36 26.95 23.08 -16.67
N GLU A 37 28.21 23.43 -16.97
CA GLU A 37 29.03 24.51 -16.42
C GLU A 37 28.90 24.88 -14.94
N GLN A 38 29.93 24.52 -14.17
CA GLN A 38 30.18 25.01 -12.81
C GLN A 38 30.63 26.48 -12.85
N LEU A 39 29.95 27.35 -12.11
CA LEU A 39 30.51 28.61 -11.66
C LEU A 39 30.39 28.71 -10.13
N GLU A 40 31.55 28.80 -9.50
CA GLU A 40 31.77 29.00 -8.07
C GLU A 40 31.31 30.40 -7.61
N THR A 41 30.83 30.48 -6.37
CA THR A 41 30.99 31.55 -5.36
C THR A 41 30.13 31.10 -4.16
N GLY A 42 30.52 31.09 -2.88
CA GLY A 42 31.58 31.77 -2.15
C GLY A 42 30.96 32.64 -1.05
N ALA A 43 31.18 32.30 0.24
CA ALA A 43 30.92 33.02 1.52
C ALA A 43 29.84 32.36 2.42
N LYS A 44 30.09 31.79 3.63
CA LYS A 44 30.65 32.32 4.93
C LYS A 44 29.88 33.58 5.40
N GLU A 45 29.24 33.68 6.56
CA GLU A 45 29.59 33.49 8.00
C GLU A 45 28.27 33.40 8.84
N SER A 46 28.16 32.62 9.93
CA SER A 46 28.44 32.98 11.36
C SER A 46 27.87 34.34 11.80
N ALA A 47 27.28 34.59 12.97
CA ALA A 47 26.93 33.82 14.17
C ALA A 47 26.12 34.74 15.13
N THR A 48 25.46 34.13 16.13
CA THR A 48 25.30 34.58 17.54
C THR A 48 24.53 35.84 17.98
N GLY A 49 23.80 35.68 19.10
CA GLY A 49 23.38 36.72 20.07
C GLY A 49 21.87 36.71 20.35
N ALA A 50 21.30 35.99 21.32
CA ALA A 50 21.37 36.08 22.78
C ALA A 50 20.59 37.25 23.43
N ALA A 51 19.67 36.84 24.32
CA ALA A 51 19.20 37.47 25.57
C ALA A 51 18.03 38.48 25.57
N ASP A 52 17.03 38.09 26.37
CA ASP A 52 16.29 38.83 27.39
C ASP A 52 15.71 40.22 27.07
N GLN A 53 14.37 40.33 27.21
CA GLN A 53 13.80 40.98 28.39
C GLN A 53 12.28 40.82 28.46
N ALA A 54 11.82 40.48 29.66
CA ALA A 54 10.44 40.55 30.09
C ALA A 54 10.01 42.03 30.28
N ALA A 55 8.83 42.38 29.80
CA ALA A 55 8.10 43.55 30.27
C ALA A 55 6.59 43.30 30.18
N ILE A 56 6.00 43.24 31.38
CA ILE A 56 4.57 43.26 31.65
C ILE A 56 4.02 44.62 31.19
N SER A 57 2.99 44.64 30.35
CA SER A 57 2.06 45.77 30.22
C SER A 57 0.76 45.30 29.58
N ALA A 58 -0.32 45.37 30.36
CA ALA A 58 -1.68 45.35 29.84
C ALA A 58 -1.96 46.65 29.05
N PRO A 59 -2.87 46.60 28.08
CA PRO A 59 -3.86 47.67 28.03
C PRO A 59 -5.28 47.18 27.75
N SER A 60 -6.19 47.74 28.54
CA SER A 60 -7.39 48.45 28.12
C SER A 60 -8.11 48.01 26.85
N SER A 61 -9.37 47.64 27.06
CA SER A 61 -10.47 47.64 26.11
C SER A 61 -10.44 48.87 25.19
N GLN A 62 -10.27 48.63 23.89
CA GLN A 62 -10.68 49.54 22.84
C GLN A 62 -11.47 48.76 21.79
N THR A 63 -12.76 49.07 21.75
CA THR A 63 -13.64 48.86 20.61
C THR A 63 -13.06 49.64 19.43
N SER A 64 -12.74 48.96 18.34
CA SER A 64 -12.48 49.59 17.04
C SER A 64 -12.94 48.64 15.95
N GLU A 65 -14.03 49.04 15.30
CA GLU A 65 -14.35 48.69 13.93
C GLU A 65 -13.17 49.06 13.03
N THR A 66 -12.70 48.10 12.24
CA THR A 66 -12.19 48.16 10.86
C THR A 66 -11.03 47.20 10.68
N SER A 67 -11.30 46.09 10.00
CA SER A 67 -10.42 45.48 8.99
C SER A 67 -11.14 44.26 8.40
N GLU A 68 -12.17 44.53 7.60
CA GLU A 68 -12.59 43.61 6.53
C GLU A 68 -11.55 43.70 5.41
N THR A 69 -10.39 43.09 5.60
CA THR A 69 -9.48 42.75 4.50
C THR A 69 -8.66 41.55 4.92
N SER A 70 -8.66 40.51 4.08
CA SER A 70 -7.92 39.24 4.23
C SER A 70 -8.63 38.25 5.17
N VAL A 71 -9.19 37.13 4.71
CA VAL A 71 -8.69 36.19 3.72
C VAL A 71 -9.90 35.66 2.93
N ARG A 72 -10.08 36.14 1.70
CA ARG A 72 -10.85 35.40 0.69
C ARG A 72 -9.94 34.24 0.29
N ALA A 73 -9.88 33.21 1.14
CA ALA A 73 -9.26 31.95 0.78
C ALA A 73 -10.03 31.50 -0.46
N GLU A 74 -9.37 31.56 -1.62
CA GLU A 74 -9.92 31.05 -2.86
C GLU A 74 -10.25 29.58 -2.60
N SER A 75 -11.53 29.31 -2.35
CA SER A 75 -12.06 27.96 -2.28
C SER A 75 -11.92 27.40 -3.68
N ARG A 76 -10.75 26.82 -3.97
CA ARG A 76 -10.52 26.08 -5.21
C ARG A 76 -11.58 25.00 -5.26
N SER A 77 -12.23 24.86 -6.42
CA SER A 77 -13.20 23.79 -6.56
C SER A 77 -12.49 22.44 -6.42
N GLU A 78 -13.19 21.45 -5.88
CA GLU A 78 -12.70 20.07 -5.77
C GLU A 78 -12.10 19.57 -7.10
N TRP A 79 -12.77 19.87 -8.22
CA TRP A 79 -12.32 19.52 -9.56
C TRP A 79 -11.01 20.21 -9.95
N GLN A 80 -10.79 21.48 -9.60
CA GLN A 80 -9.53 22.18 -9.88
C GLN A 80 -8.33 21.51 -9.18
N ILE A 81 -8.52 21.00 -7.96
CA ILE A 81 -7.47 20.25 -7.24
C ILE A 81 -7.16 18.95 -7.99
N VAL A 82 -8.21 18.22 -8.40
CA VAL A 82 -8.07 16.97 -9.17
C VAL A 82 -7.40 17.23 -10.53
N GLU A 83 -7.76 18.28 -11.25
CA GLU A 83 -7.12 18.68 -12.52
C GLU A 83 -5.64 18.99 -12.34
N GLN A 84 -5.26 19.68 -11.26
CA GLN A 84 -3.86 19.97 -10.95
C GLN A 84 -3.05 18.70 -10.71
N LEU A 85 -3.64 17.69 -10.08
CA LEU A 85 -3.01 16.38 -9.87
C LEU A 85 -2.94 15.58 -11.18
N LEU A 86 -4.00 15.59 -11.99
CA LEU A 86 -4.03 14.94 -13.32
C LEU A 86 -3.01 15.52 -14.29
N ALA A 87 -2.72 16.82 -14.20
CA ALA A 87 -1.69 17.47 -15.00
C ALA A 87 -0.26 16.96 -14.69
N GLN A 88 -0.09 16.19 -13.62
CA GLN A 88 1.19 15.64 -13.18
C GLN A 88 1.13 14.10 -13.09
N PRO A 89 0.98 13.37 -14.21
CA PRO A 89 0.75 11.92 -14.19
C PRO A 89 1.89 11.09 -13.59
N ARG A 90 3.10 11.68 -13.49
CA ARG A 90 4.28 11.08 -12.84
C ARG A 90 4.38 11.41 -11.36
N HIS A 91 3.65 12.43 -10.90
CA HIS A 91 3.49 12.69 -9.48
C HIS A 91 2.63 11.58 -8.90
N ARG A 92 3.05 11.02 -7.78
CA ARG A 92 2.27 10.04 -7.05
C ARG A 92 1.49 10.86 -6.00
N PRO A 93 0.16 10.97 -6.09
CA PRO A 93 -0.58 11.81 -5.16
C PRO A 93 -0.43 11.31 -3.73
N LEU A 94 -0.28 12.24 -2.78
CA LEU A 94 -0.40 11.96 -1.35
C LEU A 94 -1.87 11.92 -0.95
N MET A 95 -2.19 11.19 0.11
CA MET A 95 -3.54 11.10 0.64
C MET A 95 -4.07 12.48 1.05
N ARG A 96 -3.26 13.30 1.73
CA ARG A 96 -3.63 14.67 2.10
C ARG A 96 -3.86 15.63 0.92
N GLU A 97 -3.35 15.29 -0.26
CA GLU A 97 -3.49 16.12 -1.47
C GLU A 97 -4.80 15.84 -2.21
N VAL A 98 -5.38 14.65 -2.01
CA VAL A 98 -6.59 14.23 -2.71
C VAL A 98 -7.81 14.61 -1.87
N PRO A 99 -8.71 15.48 -2.37
CA PRO A 99 -9.92 15.81 -1.64
C PRO A 99 -10.86 14.60 -1.57
N GLN A 100 -11.77 14.60 -0.60
CA GLN A 100 -12.92 13.69 -0.65
C GLN A 100 -13.73 14.01 -1.91
N LEU A 101 -13.88 13.04 -2.81
CA LEU A 101 -14.51 13.26 -4.11
C LEU A 101 -16.03 13.26 -3.96
N SER A 102 -16.67 14.26 -4.56
CA SER A 102 -18.10 14.24 -4.83
C SER A 102 -18.45 13.15 -5.85
N PRO A 103 -19.70 12.63 -5.86
CA PRO A 103 -20.13 11.64 -6.85
C PRO A 103 -19.97 12.11 -8.31
N GLU A 104 -19.97 13.41 -8.57
CA GLU A 104 -19.76 13.96 -9.90
C GLU A 104 -18.28 13.88 -10.32
N THR A 105 -17.38 14.33 -9.46
CA THR A 105 -15.93 14.27 -9.71
C THR A 105 -15.44 12.83 -9.77
N GLU A 106 -15.91 11.96 -8.89
CA GLU A 106 -15.60 10.53 -8.92
C GLU A 106 -15.97 9.93 -10.28
N ARG A 107 -17.18 10.22 -10.79
CA ARG A 107 -17.61 9.76 -12.12
C ARG A 107 -16.73 10.30 -13.24
N LYS A 108 -16.38 11.58 -13.22
CA LYS A 108 -15.47 12.18 -14.21
C LYS A 108 -14.10 11.49 -14.19
N LEU A 109 -13.57 11.21 -12.99
CA LEU A 109 -12.29 10.55 -12.83
C LEU A 109 -12.33 9.08 -13.29
N ILE A 110 -13.43 8.36 -13.08
CA ILE A 110 -13.65 7.00 -13.61
C ILE A 110 -13.73 7.01 -15.14
N VAL A 111 -14.34 8.02 -15.75
CA VAL A 111 -14.33 8.17 -17.22
C VAL A 111 -12.90 8.29 -17.75
N LEU A 112 -12.07 9.13 -17.11
CA LEU A 112 -10.66 9.27 -17.46
C LEU A 112 -9.87 7.97 -17.23
N TYR A 113 -10.13 7.26 -16.14
CA TYR A 113 -9.55 5.94 -15.85
C TYR A 113 -9.77 4.96 -17.01
N HIS A 114 -11.00 4.90 -17.56
CA HIS A 114 -11.34 3.97 -18.64
C HIS A 114 -10.77 4.36 -20.02
N GLN A 115 -10.34 5.61 -20.21
CA GLN A 115 -9.73 6.06 -21.47
C GLN A 115 -8.27 5.61 -21.59
N ILE A 116 -7.61 5.33 -20.46
CA ILE A 116 -6.25 4.82 -20.42
C ILE A 116 -6.31 3.29 -20.52
N ARG A 117 -5.33 2.65 -21.17
CA ARG A 117 -5.29 1.18 -21.28
C ARG A 117 -4.37 0.56 -20.23
N ALA A 118 -3.11 0.98 -20.19
CA ALA A 118 -2.09 0.38 -19.33
C ALA A 118 -2.31 0.71 -17.83
N PRO A 119 -2.27 -0.28 -16.92
CA PRO A 119 -2.29 -0.04 -15.48
C PRO A 119 -1.26 0.98 -14.98
N SER A 120 -0.03 0.94 -15.49
CA SER A 120 1.04 1.88 -15.11
C SER A 120 0.62 3.33 -15.30
N ASP A 121 -0.05 3.62 -16.41
CA ASP A 121 -0.45 4.98 -16.80
C ASP A 121 -1.65 5.46 -15.97
N LYS A 122 -2.43 4.53 -15.41
CA LYS A 122 -3.57 4.80 -14.52
C LYS A 122 -3.18 4.97 -13.05
N CYS A 123 -1.94 4.67 -12.65
CA CYS A 123 -1.57 4.53 -11.23
C CYS A 123 -1.92 5.77 -10.39
N HIS A 124 -1.72 6.98 -10.93
CA HIS A 124 -2.09 8.22 -10.25
C HIS A 124 -3.61 8.37 -10.06
N ILE A 125 -4.41 8.00 -11.07
CA ILE A 125 -5.88 7.98 -11.00
C ILE A 125 -6.38 6.94 -10.00
N ILE A 126 -5.80 5.74 -10.02
CA ILE A 126 -6.11 4.65 -9.08
C ILE A 126 -5.94 5.13 -7.63
N ARG A 127 -4.88 5.90 -7.34
CA ARG A 127 -4.65 6.48 -6.01
C ARG A 127 -5.67 7.54 -5.65
N MET A 128 -6.00 8.45 -6.58
CA MET A 128 -7.02 9.46 -6.33
C MET A 128 -8.39 8.83 -6.05
N LEU A 129 -8.77 7.80 -6.80
CA LEU A 129 -9.98 7.02 -6.56
C LEU A 129 -9.94 6.32 -5.19
N ALA A 130 -8.80 5.76 -4.79
CA ALA A 130 -8.67 5.09 -3.50
C ALA A 130 -8.73 6.06 -2.30
N PHE A 131 -8.12 7.24 -2.43
CA PHE A 131 -8.01 8.20 -1.31
C PHE A 131 -9.28 9.04 -1.16
N GLY A 132 -9.79 9.57 -2.26
CA GLY A 132 -10.94 10.46 -2.25
C GLY A 132 -12.26 9.82 -2.65
N GLY A 133 -12.26 8.70 -3.37
CA GLY A 133 -13.47 8.07 -3.90
C GLY A 133 -14.36 7.40 -2.85
N ALA A 134 -15.43 6.77 -3.31
CA ALA A 134 -16.44 6.09 -2.51
C ALA A 134 -16.82 4.75 -3.20
N SER A 135 -18.10 4.39 -3.21
CA SER A 135 -18.56 3.09 -3.69
C SER A 135 -18.30 2.85 -5.19
N ALA A 136 -18.35 3.88 -6.04
CA ALA A 136 -18.09 3.72 -7.47
C ALA A 136 -16.59 3.49 -7.75
N ALA A 137 -15.71 4.18 -7.03
CA ALA A 137 -14.28 3.91 -7.02
C ALA A 137 -13.98 2.49 -6.53
N ALA A 138 -14.62 2.04 -5.45
CA ALA A 138 -14.46 0.69 -4.95
C ALA A 138 -14.85 -0.36 -6.01
N ALA A 139 -16.02 -0.21 -6.64
CA ALA A 139 -16.47 -1.08 -7.71
C ALA A 139 -15.50 -1.09 -8.91
N THR A 140 -15.00 0.09 -9.30
CA THR A 140 -14.03 0.24 -10.40
C THR A 140 -12.72 -0.49 -10.08
N LEU A 141 -12.17 -0.31 -8.88
CA LEU A 141 -10.92 -0.95 -8.46
C LEU A 141 -11.08 -2.46 -8.25
N ILE A 142 -12.23 -2.92 -7.74
CA ILE A 142 -12.56 -4.35 -7.68
C ILE A 142 -12.60 -4.93 -9.10
N ASN A 143 -13.26 -4.25 -10.05
CA ASN A 143 -13.31 -4.69 -11.44
C ASN A 143 -11.91 -4.76 -12.07
N ALA A 144 -11.03 -3.80 -11.76
CA ALA A 144 -9.65 -3.79 -12.24
C ALA A 144 -8.88 -5.07 -11.84
N VAL A 145 -9.05 -5.54 -10.60
CA VAL A 145 -8.41 -6.76 -10.08
C VAL A 145 -9.26 -8.01 -10.26
N THR A 146 -10.32 -7.98 -11.06
CA THR A 146 -11.16 -9.18 -11.25
C THR A 146 -11.44 -9.48 -12.71
N ASN A 147 -11.81 -8.47 -13.49
CA ASN A 147 -12.32 -8.66 -14.85
C ASN A 147 -11.60 -7.81 -15.89
N GLU A 148 -11.15 -6.59 -15.57
CA GLU A 148 -10.66 -5.63 -16.58
C GLU A 148 -9.48 -6.15 -17.40
N TYR A 149 -8.56 -6.86 -16.73
CA TYR A 149 -7.35 -7.41 -17.35
C TYR A 149 -7.44 -8.93 -17.55
N ALA A 150 -8.65 -9.53 -17.46
CA ALA A 150 -8.92 -10.96 -17.64
C ALA A 150 -8.18 -11.53 -18.86
N GLY A 151 -7.34 -12.55 -18.66
CA GLY A 151 -6.59 -13.24 -19.72
C GLY A 151 -5.46 -12.41 -20.36
N ALA A 152 -5.19 -11.19 -19.89
CA ALA A 152 -4.10 -10.38 -20.40
C ALA A 152 -2.75 -10.81 -19.83
N ARG A 153 -1.71 -10.77 -20.65
CA ARG A 153 -0.32 -10.89 -20.18
C ARG A 153 0.21 -9.50 -19.84
N LEU A 154 0.50 -9.26 -18.57
CA LEU A 154 0.92 -7.95 -18.08
C LEU A 154 2.45 -7.87 -17.99
N PRO A 155 3.06 -6.78 -18.48
CA PRO A 155 4.44 -6.44 -18.13
C PRO A 155 4.61 -6.32 -16.61
N ASP A 156 5.84 -6.54 -16.11
CA ASP A 156 6.14 -6.52 -14.67
C ASP A 156 5.65 -5.25 -13.96
N GLN A 157 5.77 -4.09 -14.64
CA GLN A 157 5.31 -2.82 -14.10
C GLN A 157 3.79 -2.77 -13.94
N ASP A 158 3.04 -3.22 -14.94
CA ASP A 158 1.58 -3.26 -14.90
C ASP A 158 1.07 -4.28 -13.88
N TYR A 159 1.72 -5.44 -13.84
CA TYR A 159 1.47 -6.46 -12.83
C TYR A 159 1.64 -5.91 -11.42
N ALA A 160 2.72 -5.16 -11.15
CA ALA A 160 2.96 -4.54 -9.85
C ALA A 160 1.86 -3.53 -9.47
N ILE A 161 1.32 -2.79 -10.43
CA ILE A 161 0.18 -1.89 -10.18
C ILE A 161 -1.08 -2.67 -9.84
N VAL A 162 -1.43 -3.69 -10.64
CA VAL A 162 -2.64 -4.51 -10.38
C VAL A 162 -2.54 -5.20 -9.01
N ALA A 163 -1.38 -5.76 -8.66
CA ALA A 163 -1.11 -6.37 -7.36
C ALA A 163 -1.17 -5.37 -6.19
N TYR A 164 -1.01 -4.07 -6.44
CA TYR A 164 -1.10 -3.01 -5.44
C TYR A 164 -2.53 -2.49 -5.23
N ILE A 165 -3.45 -2.70 -6.17
CA ILE A 165 -4.84 -2.23 -6.04
C ILE A 165 -5.56 -2.81 -4.80
N PRO A 166 -5.41 -4.10 -4.42
CA PRO A 166 -6.03 -4.62 -3.20
C PRO A 166 -5.60 -3.87 -1.94
N GLU A 167 -4.36 -3.39 -1.90
CA GLU A 167 -3.89 -2.57 -0.80
C GLU A 167 -4.58 -1.20 -0.74
N LEU A 168 -4.85 -0.61 -1.91
CA LEU A 168 -5.56 0.66 -2.03
C LEU A 168 -7.06 0.51 -1.75
N LEU A 169 -7.67 -0.61 -2.10
CA LEU A 169 -9.02 -0.97 -1.66
C LEU A 169 -9.12 -0.99 -0.14
N GLY A 170 -8.03 -1.27 0.57
CA GLY A 170 -7.93 -1.15 2.03
C GLY A 170 -8.22 0.26 2.57
N VAL A 171 -7.83 1.29 1.82
CA VAL A 171 -8.12 2.70 2.17
C VAL A 171 -9.62 2.98 2.02
N LEU A 172 -10.25 2.50 0.94
CA LEU A 172 -11.68 2.62 0.73
C LEU A 172 -12.48 1.82 1.77
N ALA A 173 -12.01 0.62 2.14
CA ALA A 173 -12.67 -0.27 3.10
C ALA A 173 -12.85 0.34 4.51
N ARG A 174 -12.18 1.46 4.82
CA ARG A 174 -12.46 2.24 6.03
C ARG A 174 -13.92 2.71 6.07
N LYS A 175 -14.43 3.16 4.93
CA LYS A 175 -15.75 3.79 4.78
C LYS A 175 -16.72 3.01 3.89
N GLU A 176 -16.20 2.18 2.97
CA GLU A 176 -17.00 1.43 2.00
C GLU A 176 -17.11 -0.05 2.37
N ALA A 177 -18.31 -0.49 2.74
CA ALA A 177 -18.58 -1.89 3.09
C ALA A 177 -18.29 -2.86 1.92
N VAL A 178 -18.55 -2.44 0.68
CA VAL A 178 -18.28 -3.26 -0.51
C VAL A 178 -16.79 -3.57 -0.70
N ALA A 179 -15.91 -2.61 -0.40
CA ALA A 179 -14.47 -2.82 -0.45
C ALA A 179 -14.02 -3.77 0.67
N LEU A 180 -14.56 -3.60 1.88
CA LEU A 180 -14.27 -4.50 3.00
C LEU A 180 -14.72 -5.94 2.72
N GLU A 181 -15.95 -6.13 2.25
CA GLU A 181 -16.50 -7.46 1.92
C GLU A 181 -15.66 -8.15 0.85
N PHE A 182 -15.27 -7.41 -0.20
CA PHE A 182 -14.36 -7.93 -1.21
C PHE A 182 -13.04 -8.38 -0.59
N LEU A 183 -12.38 -7.54 0.21
CA LEU A 183 -11.08 -7.87 0.82
C LEU A 183 -11.17 -9.08 1.76
N LEU A 184 -12.23 -9.20 2.55
CA LEU A 184 -12.45 -10.35 3.43
C LEU A 184 -12.56 -11.65 2.62
N LYS A 185 -13.36 -11.65 1.55
CA LYS A 185 -13.49 -12.83 0.66
C LYS A 185 -12.19 -13.12 -0.08
N ALA A 186 -11.59 -12.09 -0.67
CA ALA A 186 -10.41 -12.18 -1.52
C ALA A 186 -9.09 -12.38 -0.75
N SER A 187 -9.10 -12.27 0.58
CA SER A 187 -7.99 -12.70 1.43
C SER A 187 -7.87 -14.23 1.56
N ARG A 188 -8.81 -14.98 0.99
CA ARG A 188 -8.81 -16.44 0.97
C ARG A 188 -8.35 -16.95 -0.40
N PRO A 189 -7.41 -17.90 -0.48
CA PRO A 189 -6.94 -18.45 -1.75
C PRO A 189 -8.08 -18.97 -2.64
N GLU A 190 -9.08 -19.62 -2.06
CA GLU A 190 -10.21 -20.25 -2.75
C GLU A 190 -11.05 -19.23 -3.54
N PHE A 191 -11.09 -17.97 -3.09
CA PHE A 191 -11.74 -16.90 -3.84
C PHE A 191 -11.10 -16.73 -5.22
N TRP A 192 -9.79 -16.91 -5.34
CA TRP A 192 -9.07 -16.71 -6.60
C TRP A 192 -9.12 -17.94 -7.51
N GLU A 193 -9.42 -19.13 -6.96
CA GLU A 193 -9.53 -20.37 -7.74
C GLU A 193 -10.86 -20.53 -8.47
N GLN A 194 -11.90 -19.80 -8.05
CA GLN A 194 -13.23 -19.88 -8.69
C GLN A 194 -13.29 -19.29 -10.10
N PHE A 195 -12.18 -18.72 -10.60
CA PHE A 195 -12.14 -18.06 -11.90
C PHE A 195 -11.66 -19.03 -12.98
N ASP A 196 -12.51 -19.29 -13.97
CA ASP A 196 -12.25 -20.25 -15.06
C ASP A 196 -11.08 -19.86 -15.99
N GLN A 197 -10.67 -18.60 -15.97
CA GLN A 197 -9.55 -18.07 -16.75
C GLN A 197 -8.49 -17.46 -15.83
N PRO A 198 -7.18 -17.57 -16.17
CA PRO A 198 -6.15 -16.79 -15.53
C PRO A 198 -6.53 -15.31 -15.60
N LYS A 199 -6.64 -14.65 -14.45
CA LYS A 199 -7.13 -13.28 -14.45
C LYS A 199 -6.20 -12.34 -15.17
N TRP A 200 -4.91 -12.55 -15.05
CA TRP A 200 -3.87 -11.92 -15.84
C TRP A 200 -2.61 -12.72 -15.54
N GLU A 201 -1.71 -12.83 -16.50
CA GLU A 201 -0.45 -13.55 -16.32
C GLU A 201 0.68 -12.53 -16.18
N GLY A 202 1.42 -12.60 -15.09
CA GLY A 202 2.72 -11.93 -14.99
C GLY A 202 3.75 -12.54 -15.94
N VAL A 203 4.85 -11.82 -16.21
CA VAL A 203 5.98 -12.39 -16.96
C VAL A 203 6.69 -13.50 -16.17
N VAL A 204 6.55 -13.47 -14.84
CA VAL A 204 7.10 -14.46 -13.90
C VAL A 204 6.01 -15.47 -13.52
N GLU A 205 6.34 -16.77 -13.59
CA GLU A 205 5.50 -17.91 -13.17
C GLU A 205 5.24 -17.96 -11.64
N SER A 206 5.01 -16.82 -10.99
CA SER A 206 4.58 -16.78 -9.60
C SER A 206 3.07 -17.07 -9.56
N PRO A 207 2.59 -17.89 -8.60
CA PRO A 207 1.15 -18.10 -8.45
C PRO A 207 0.49 -16.77 -8.06
N ASP A 208 -0.28 -16.20 -8.99
CA ASP A 208 -0.99 -14.92 -8.83
C ASP A 208 -1.83 -14.88 -7.54
N VAL A 209 -2.37 -16.05 -7.14
CA VAL A 209 -3.16 -16.24 -5.91
C VAL A 209 -2.42 -15.75 -4.66
N CYS A 210 -1.14 -16.08 -4.50
CA CYS A 210 -0.37 -15.67 -3.31
C CYS A 210 -0.25 -14.15 -3.20
N VAL A 211 0.06 -13.53 -4.33
CA VAL A 211 0.30 -12.09 -4.39
C VAL A 211 -1.00 -11.34 -4.14
N MET A 212 -2.11 -11.84 -4.68
CA MET A 212 -3.42 -11.24 -4.47
C MET A 212 -3.94 -11.42 -3.04
N VAL A 213 -3.83 -12.62 -2.47
CA VAL A 213 -4.13 -12.86 -1.04
C VAL A 213 -3.29 -11.93 -0.16
N ALA A 214 -1.99 -11.82 -0.45
CA ALA A 214 -1.09 -10.93 0.28
C ALA A 214 -1.50 -9.46 0.18
N GLY A 215 -1.85 -8.99 -1.02
CA GLY A 215 -2.37 -7.64 -1.26
C GLY A 215 -3.65 -7.38 -0.48
N CYS A 216 -4.59 -8.34 -0.47
CA CYS A 216 -5.84 -8.25 0.28
C CYS A 216 -5.61 -8.18 1.79
N LEU A 217 -4.71 -9.00 2.35
CA LEU A 217 -4.36 -8.94 3.77
C LEU A 217 -3.73 -7.59 4.16
N ARG A 218 -2.81 -7.07 3.34
CA ARG A 218 -2.24 -5.73 3.54
C ARG A 218 -3.29 -4.63 3.40
N GLY A 219 -4.25 -4.77 2.49
CA GLY A 219 -5.41 -3.89 2.36
C GLY A 219 -6.29 -3.91 3.61
N LEU A 220 -6.63 -5.09 4.13
CA LEU A 220 -7.37 -5.24 5.38
C LEU A 220 -6.68 -4.52 6.53
N GLY A 221 -5.36 -4.61 6.62
CA GLY A 221 -4.60 -3.88 7.65
C GLY A 221 -4.77 -2.36 7.58
N LYS A 222 -4.94 -1.78 6.37
CA LYS A 222 -5.15 -0.32 6.18
C LYS A 222 -6.57 0.13 6.54
N SER A 223 -7.53 -0.78 6.49
CA SER A 223 -8.94 -0.48 6.77
C SER A 223 -9.19 -0.06 8.24
N GLY A 224 -8.38 -0.55 9.19
CA GLY A 224 -8.61 -0.30 10.61
C GLY A 224 -9.99 -0.77 11.12
N ARG A 225 -10.66 -1.64 10.36
CA ARG A 225 -11.96 -2.24 10.68
C ARG A 225 -11.79 -3.41 11.64
N ILE A 226 -12.73 -3.62 12.56
CA ILE A 226 -12.62 -4.71 13.55
C ILE A 226 -12.64 -6.08 12.87
N GLU A 227 -13.40 -6.21 11.80
CA GLU A 227 -13.52 -7.41 10.98
C GLU A 227 -12.15 -7.81 10.36
N ALA A 228 -11.30 -6.83 10.05
CA ALA A 228 -9.93 -7.08 9.60
C ALA A 228 -9.05 -7.60 10.75
N VAL A 229 -9.16 -7.03 11.95
CA VAL A 229 -8.42 -7.49 13.13
C VAL A 229 -8.78 -8.93 13.48
N GLU A 230 -10.07 -9.25 13.51
CA GLU A 230 -10.59 -10.59 13.79
C GLU A 230 -10.04 -11.63 12.81
N LEU A 231 -9.97 -11.28 11.52
CA LEU A 231 -9.42 -12.18 10.51
C LEU A 231 -7.89 -12.38 10.66
N ILE A 232 -7.14 -11.32 11.01
CA ILE A 232 -5.69 -11.43 11.23
C ILE A 232 -5.39 -12.27 12.48
N GLU A 233 -6.15 -12.12 13.56
CA GLU A 233 -6.03 -13.00 14.73
C GLU A 233 -6.51 -14.43 14.43
N TYR A 234 -7.54 -14.62 13.60
CA TYR A 234 -7.95 -15.95 13.13
C TYR A 234 -6.77 -16.70 12.48
N TYR A 235 -6.02 -16.05 11.58
CA TYR A 235 -4.84 -16.68 10.96
C TYR A 235 -3.72 -16.96 11.95
N ARG A 236 -3.60 -16.14 13.00
CA ARG A 236 -2.64 -16.37 14.08
C ARG A 236 -2.97 -17.64 14.87
N ASP A 237 -4.25 -17.82 15.19
CA ASP A 237 -4.77 -18.97 15.93
C ASP A 237 -4.86 -20.25 15.08
N HIS A 238 -4.99 -20.10 13.76
CA HIS A 238 -5.11 -21.19 12.79
C HIS A 238 -3.96 -21.12 11.76
N PRO A 239 -2.71 -21.38 12.17
CA PRO A 239 -1.55 -21.20 11.29
C PRO A 239 -1.59 -22.07 10.03
N ASP A 240 -2.24 -23.24 10.08
CA ASP A 240 -2.41 -24.10 8.90
C ASP A 240 -3.27 -23.44 7.81
N ALA A 241 -4.19 -22.53 8.17
CA ALA A 241 -4.97 -21.75 7.22
C ALA A 241 -4.12 -20.74 6.43
N THR A 242 -2.85 -20.53 6.80
CA THR A 242 -1.90 -19.68 6.04
C THR A 242 -1.13 -20.43 4.95
N ILE A 243 -1.39 -21.73 4.81
CA ILE A 243 -0.76 -22.64 3.85
C ILE A 243 -1.83 -23.10 2.87
N PHE A 244 -1.68 -22.70 1.62
CA PHE A 244 -2.56 -23.14 0.54
C PHE A 244 -1.94 -24.33 -0.20
N ARG A 245 -2.70 -25.40 -0.39
CA ARG A 245 -2.25 -26.65 -1.02
C ARG A 245 -3.12 -26.99 -2.22
N GLY A 246 -2.48 -27.49 -3.27
CA GLY A 246 -3.16 -28.02 -4.45
C GLY A 246 -3.83 -29.37 -4.19
N GLY A 247 -4.58 -29.85 -5.18
CA GLY A 247 -5.25 -31.16 -5.11
C GLY A 247 -4.30 -32.35 -4.96
N ASP A 248 -3.01 -32.19 -5.29
CA ASP A 248 -1.94 -33.17 -5.08
C ASP A 248 -1.28 -33.07 -3.69
N GLY A 249 -1.75 -32.15 -2.84
CA GLY A 249 -1.20 -31.86 -1.51
C GLY A 249 0.06 -30.99 -1.52
N ALA A 250 0.57 -30.61 -2.69
CA ALA A 250 1.72 -29.73 -2.82
C ALA A 250 1.38 -28.33 -2.30
N VAL A 251 2.34 -27.70 -1.60
CA VAL A 251 2.18 -26.31 -1.17
C VAL A 251 2.25 -25.40 -2.39
N ILE A 252 1.11 -24.78 -2.72
CA ILE A 252 1.01 -23.74 -3.75
C ILE A 252 1.43 -22.39 -3.16
N CYS A 253 0.94 -22.08 -1.96
CA CYS A 253 1.15 -20.77 -1.33
C CYS A 253 1.44 -20.83 0.17
N GLN A 254 2.25 -19.90 0.66
CA GLN A 254 2.35 -19.56 2.07
C GLN A 254 2.34 -18.04 2.23
N PHE A 255 1.40 -17.53 3.01
CA PHE A 255 1.21 -16.08 3.19
C PHE A 255 1.38 -15.63 4.65
N ILE A 256 2.13 -16.40 5.45
CA ILE A 256 2.52 -16.08 6.84
C ILE A 256 3.10 -14.66 6.93
N GLY A 257 3.98 -14.28 5.99
CA GLY A 257 4.57 -12.93 5.96
C GLY A 257 3.52 -11.84 5.80
N SER A 258 2.53 -12.05 4.94
CA SER A 258 1.45 -11.11 4.68
C SER A 258 0.53 -10.92 5.89
N VAL A 259 0.32 -11.96 6.70
CA VAL A 259 -0.40 -11.84 7.98
C VAL A 259 0.37 -10.95 8.95
N VAL A 260 1.70 -11.13 9.06
CA VAL A 260 2.56 -10.26 9.89
C VAL A 260 2.56 -8.82 9.38
N ASP A 261 2.66 -8.62 8.06
CA ASP A 261 2.61 -7.29 7.43
C ASP A 261 1.27 -6.60 7.72
N ALA A 262 0.16 -7.35 7.68
CA ALA A 262 -1.16 -6.83 8.03
C ALA A 262 -1.24 -6.44 9.52
N ALA A 263 -0.72 -7.27 10.42
CA ALA A 263 -0.66 -6.95 11.85
C ALA A 263 0.19 -5.69 12.14
N PHE A 264 1.34 -5.55 11.47
CA PHE A 264 2.14 -4.32 11.51
C PHE A 264 1.35 -3.12 11.02
N THR A 265 0.66 -3.27 9.88
CA THR A 265 -0.14 -2.21 9.27
C THR A 265 -1.26 -1.75 10.20
N ILE A 266 -1.98 -2.69 10.83
CA ILE A 266 -3.00 -2.39 11.85
C ILE A 266 -2.37 -1.58 12.99
N SER A 267 -1.26 -2.08 13.55
CA SER A 267 -0.58 -1.44 14.68
C SER A 267 -0.20 0.01 14.38
N ILE A 268 0.46 0.26 13.23
CA ILE A 268 0.97 1.59 12.91
C ILE A 268 -0.15 2.56 12.48
N VAL A 269 -1.18 2.07 11.78
CA VAL A 269 -2.36 2.87 11.41
C VAL A 269 -3.16 3.26 12.65
N SER A 270 -3.32 2.36 13.62
CA SER A 270 -3.97 2.66 14.91
C SER A 270 -3.17 3.67 15.75
N GLU A 271 -1.84 3.63 15.68
CA GLU A 271 -0.96 4.55 16.43
C GLU A 271 -0.92 5.96 15.81
N ARG A 272 -0.83 6.07 14.48
CA ARG A 272 -0.47 7.34 13.80
C ARG A 272 -1.55 7.90 12.87
N GLY A 273 -2.63 7.15 12.64
CA GLY A 273 -3.67 7.48 11.66
C GLY A 273 -3.28 7.10 10.23
N LEU A 274 -4.27 6.75 9.41
CA LEU A 274 -4.03 6.25 8.06
C LEU A 274 -3.32 7.27 7.16
N GLU A 275 -3.77 8.53 7.16
CA GLU A 275 -3.22 9.59 6.30
C GLU A 275 -1.71 9.75 6.51
N THR A 276 -1.29 9.95 7.77
CA THR A 276 0.12 10.03 8.16
C THR A 276 0.90 8.82 7.68
N VAL A 277 0.40 7.60 7.92
CA VAL A 277 1.12 6.38 7.55
C VAL A 277 1.22 6.23 6.02
N MET A 278 0.17 6.56 5.28
CA MET A 278 0.16 6.49 3.81
C MET A 278 1.13 7.48 3.17
N ASP A 279 1.19 8.70 3.69
CA ASP A 279 2.00 9.78 3.12
C ASP A 279 3.46 9.69 3.54
N GLU A 280 3.72 9.28 4.78
CA GLU A 280 5.04 9.36 5.37
C GLU A 280 5.77 8.04 5.48
N VAL A 281 5.04 6.93 5.64
CA VAL A 281 5.64 5.61 5.90
C VAL A 281 5.55 4.75 4.65
N PHE A 282 4.35 4.36 4.22
CA PHE A 282 4.14 3.46 3.06
C PHE A 282 4.48 4.11 1.72
N TYR A 283 4.76 5.40 1.73
CA TYR A 283 5.27 6.10 0.57
C TYR A 283 6.76 5.82 0.31
N ASP A 284 7.54 5.63 1.37
CA ASP A 284 8.98 5.38 1.36
C ASP A 284 9.28 3.94 1.84
N PRO A 285 9.71 3.04 0.94
CA PRO A 285 10.04 1.66 1.29
C PRO A 285 11.11 1.54 2.39
N GLU A 286 12.10 2.43 2.42
CA GLU A 286 13.16 2.38 3.43
C GLU A 286 12.59 2.78 4.80
N ARG A 287 11.74 3.81 4.85
CA ARG A 287 11.04 4.18 6.08
C ARG A 287 10.10 3.08 6.54
N THR A 288 9.35 2.46 5.63
CA THR A 288 8.51 1.29 5.95
C THR A 288 9.33 0.18 6.58
N MET A 289 10.51 -0.15 6.04
CA MET A 289 11.39 -1.20 6.58
C MET A 289 12.00 -0.85 7.94
N ARG A 290 12.36 0.42 8.17
CA ARG A 290 12.81 0.88 9.48
C ARG A 290 11.70 0.77 10.53
N GLU A 291 10.50 1.24 10.21
CA GLU A 291 9.34 1.17 11.12
C GLU A 291 8.93 -0.27 11.39
N PHE A 292 8.90 -1.12 10.35
CA PHE A 292 8.62 -2.55 10.51
C PHE A 292 9.65 -3.23 11.41
N THR A 293 10.93 -2.95 11.22
CA THR A 293 12.01 -3.51 12.07
C THR A 293 11.85 -3.09 13.52
N LYS A 294 11.61 -1.79 13.76
CA LYS A 294 11.35 -1.24 15.10
C LYS A 294 10.14 -1.92 15.75
N TRP A 295 9.03 -2.04 15.03
CA TRP A 295 7.83 -2.72 15.50
C TRP A 295 8.11 -4.19 15.81
N ARG A 296 8.69 -4.93 14.86
CA ARG A 296 8.98 -6.37 14.95
C ARG A 296 9.87 -6.71 16.15
N ASP A 297 10.82 -5.85 16.49
CA ASP A 297 11.73 -6.06 17.61
C ASP A 297 11.20 -5.47 18.94
N GLY A 298 10.02 -4.83 18.92
CA GLY A 298 9.29 -4.32 20.07
C GLY A 298 7.87 -4.91 20.16
N PRO A 299 6.79 -4.12 19.96
CA PRO A 299 5.40 -4.61 20.09
C PRO A 299 5.05 -5.82 19.19
N GLY A 300 5.72 -5.97 18.06
CA GLY A 300 5.54 -7.08 17.11
C GLY A 300 6.35 -8.34 17.44
N LEU A 301 7.02 -8.41 18.60
CA LEU A 301 7.89 -9.54 18.94
C LEU A 301 7.13 -10.89 18.94
N GLU A 302 5.89 -10.90 19.41
CA GLU A 302 5.08 -12.13 19.41
C GLU A 302 4.71 -12.58 17.98
N TRP A 303 4.49 -11.64 17.05
CA TRP A 303 4.29 -11.94 15.63
C TRP A 303 5.55 -12.50 14.96
N LYS A 304 6.73 -12.01 15.36
CA LYS A 304 8.03 -12.55 14.93
C LYS A 304 8.22 -13.99 15.41
N LYS A 305 7.92 -14.27 16.68
CA LYS A 305 7.99 -15.63 17.25
C LYS A 305 7.02 -16.58 16.58
N TRP A 306 5.75 -16.16 16.47
CA TRP A 306 4.70 -16.90 15.78
C TRP A 306 5.10 -17.28 14.36
N SER A 307 5.46 -16.29 13.53
CA SER A 307 5.82 -16.55 12.13
C SER A 307 7.06 -17.44 11.97
N SER A 308 8.02 -17.37 12.92
CA SER A 308 9.18 -18.27 12.94
C SER A 308 8.77 -19.72 13.25
N ALA A 309 7.90 -19.92 14.26
CA ALA A 309 7.41 -21.25 14.63
C ALA A 309 6.57 -21.89 13.50
N VAL A 310 5.69 -21.12 12.86
CA VAL A 310 4.88 -21.62 11.73
C VAL A 310 5.78 -22.01 10.55
N ARG A 311 6.78 -21.18 10.21
CA ARG A 311 7.74 -21.50 9.13
C ARG A 311 8.55 -22.75 9.43
N GLU A 312 8.97 -22.93 10.69
CA GLU A 312 9.70 -24.11 11.11
C GLU A 312 8.84 -25.38 11.00
N ALA A 313 7.58 -25.33 11.45
CA ALA A 313 6.63 -26.43 11.31
C ALA A 313 6.41 -26.80 9.83
N ALA A 314 6.16 -25.80 8.98
CA ALA A 314 5.97 -26.00 7.54
C ALA A 314 7.25 -26.47 6.81
N TRP A 315 8.43 -26.22 7.37
CA TRP A 315 9.69 -26.77 6.85
C TRP A 315 9.85 -28.24 7.24
N ARG A 316 9.52 -28.63 8.48
CA ARG A 316 9.59 -30.03 8.94
C ARG A 316 8.60 -30.92 8.18
N ASP A 317 7.37 -30.45 7.97
CA ASP A 317 6.35 -31.14 7.17
C ASP A 317 6.86 -31.47 5.76
N ARG A 318 7.51 -30.50 5.10
CA ARG A 318 8.11 -30.69 3.76
C ARG A 318 9.25 -31.71 3.72
N GLN A 319 9.96 -31.94 4.83
CA GLN A 319 11.05 -32.91 4.89
C GLN A 319 10.56 -34.32 5.28
N GLY A 320 9.27 -34.50 5.60
CA GLY A 320 8.76 -35.76 6.14
C GLY A 320 9.31 -36.10 7.54
N VAL A 321 10.00 -35.16 8.19
CA VAL A 321 10.62 -35.34 9.51
C VAL A 321 9.50 -35.21 10.55
N GLY A 322 8.83 -36.32 10.83
CA GLY A 322 7.73 -36.38 11.80
C GLY A 322 6.63 -37.38 11.48
N LYS A 323 6.62 -38.03 10.30
CA LYS A 323 5.75 -39.20 10.10
C LYS A 323 6.40 -40.39 10.83
N PRO A 324 5.77 -40.97 11.88
CA PRO A 324 6.26 -42.21 12.44
C PRO A 324 6.33 -43.24 11.32
N SER A 325 7.46 -43.94 11.25
CA SER A 325 7.63 -45.12 10.40
C SER A 325 6.43 -46.03 10.66
N THR A 326 5.56 -46.17 9.68
CA THR A 326 4.52 -47.20 9.70
C THR A 326 5.21 -48.48 9.23
N GLU A 327 5.93 -49.11 10.15
CA GLU A 327 6.26 -50.53 10.12
C GLU A 327 5.16 -51.31 10.87
#